data_AF-A0A5N6F4S0-F1
#
_entry.id   AF-A0A5N6F4S0-F1
#
_cell.length_a   1.000
_cell.length_b   1.000
_cell.length_c   1.000
_cell.angle_alpha   90.00
_cell.angle_beta   90.00
_cell.angle_gamma   90.00
#
_symmetry.space_group_name_H-M   'P 1'
#
loop_
_entity.id
_entity.type
_entity.pdbx_description
1 polymer ?
#
loop_
_entity_poly.entity_id
_entity_poly.type
_entity_poly.pdbx_seq_one_letter_code
_entity_poly.pdbx_strand_id
1 'polypeptide(L)'
;MEQVQPQVSPSADEHCEIKQQQRIAFTLFINNAFPISHAYNNFRETNYPNFADYITSMFDQSVCLDISAYSVCLVFRNRTGVEASLLNKGRNAYIHALQALQQSLSTEHTSNKADIIGASILLFMYEMRVPSEHHGGWASHCDGVAALMKEMGAQNFTHGFARSCYIFFRGFLIASAFHKEQPCFLEEDQWQQLAERLRAEDSQKPGISRMFVDVTERIFMELVKCPRYVYEAQSHRSTQNSQQALVLYSRILCTKSNLGFLVAQLKDLISIYQPENSASAPEFLLNGAVDALHLMNTLVQKLIMAPIPPIRVYSGLARLLDNKYIVQDARCLDRLGCSMGMSGTRLVD
;
A
#
# COMPACT_ATOMS: atom_id res chain seq x y z
N MET A 1 10.27 -51.07 16.46
CA MET A 1 11.20 -49.93 16.57
C MET A 1 11.39 -49.37 15.17
N GLU A 2 10.54 -48.41 14.80
CA GLU A 2 10.67 -47.66 13.55
C GLU A 2 11.92 -46.79 13.65
N GLN A 3 12.86 -47.01 12.73
CA GLN A 3 14.07 -46.20 12.61
C GLN A 3 13.66 -44.81 12.14
N VAL A 4 13.77 -43.83 13.03
CA VAL A 4 13.73 -42.40 12.70
C VAL A 4 14.94 -42.13 11.79
N GLN A 5 14.69 -41.91 10.50
CA GLN A 5 15.73 -41.42 9.59
C GLN A 5 16.23 -40.05 10.09
N PRO A 6 17.55 -39.81 10.17
CA PRO A 6 18.07 -38.51 10.55
C PRO A 6 17.67 -37.49 9.49
N GLN A 7 17.01 -36.42 9.91
CA GLN A 7 16.77 -35.25 9.08
C GLN A 7 18.13 -34.62 8.76
N VAL A 8 18.67 -34.92 7.59
CA VAL A 8 19.97 -34.41 7.14
C VAL A 8 19.86 -32.90 7.02
N SER A 9 20.58 -32.17 7.87
CA SER A 9 20.65 -30.71 7.80
C SER A 9 21.42 -30.30 6.54
N PRO A 10 20.98 -29.28 5.80
CA PRO A 10 21.65 -28.85 4.57
C PRO A 10 23.12 -28.51 4.82
N SER A 11 23.98 -28.84 3.86
CA SER A 11 25.38 -28.40 3.88
C SER A 11 25.49 -26.87 3.73
N ALA A 12 26.63 -26.28 4.08
CA ALA A 12 26.83 -24.83 3.99
C ALA A 12 26.68 -24.31 2.54
N ASP A 13 27.12 -25.09 1.56
CA ASP A 13 26.98 -24.77 0.14
C ASP A 13 25.50 -24.83 -0.29
N GLU A 14 24.76 -25.86 0.11
CA GLU A 14 23.31 -25.96 -0.14
C GLU A 14 22.52 -24.82 0.51
N HIS A 15 22.90 -24.42 1.73
CA HIS A 15 22.25 -23.29 2.42
C HIS A 15 22.50 -21.97 1.69
N CYS A 16 23.72 -21.75 1.19
CA CYS A 16 24.07 -20.60 0.36
C CYS A 16 23.25 -20.56 -0.94
N GLU A 17 23.12 -21.71 -1.61
CA GLU A 17 22.32 -21.85 -2.83
C GLU A 17 20.83 -21.56 -2.58
N ILE A 18 20.24 -22.10 -1.50
CA ILE A 18 18.84 -21.85 -1.13
C ILE A 18 18.59 -20.35 -0.90
N LYS A 19 19.48 -19.70 -0.15
CA LYS A 19 19.39 -18.26 0.11
C LYS A 19 19.46 -17.46 -1.18
N GLN A 20 20.38 -17.81 -2.08
CA GLN A 20 20.50 -17.13 -3.37
C GLN A 20 19.25 -17.32 -4.25
N GLN A 21 18.68 -18.53 -4.27
CA GLN A 21 17.43 -18.80 -4.99
C GLN A 21 16.26 -17.99 -4.42
N GLN A 22 16.15 -17.84 -3.10
CA GLN A 22 15.12 -17.01 -2.47
C GLN A 22 15.26 -15.53 -2.85
N ARG A 23 16.49 -15.01 -2.89
CA ARG A 23 16.75 -13.61 -3.33
C ARG A 23 16.29 -13.38 -4.75
N ILE A 24 16.68 -14.27 -5.67
CA ILE A 24 16.25 -14.21 -7.08
C ILE A 24 14.72 -14.28 -7.17
N ALA A 25 14.08 -15.19 -6.43
CA ALA A 25 12.64 -15.34 -6.43
C ALA A 25 11.92 -14.07 -5.93
N PHE A 26 12.45 -13.41 -4.91
CA PHE A 26 11.89 -12.17 -4.37
C PHE A 26 12.05 -10.99 -5.31
N THR A 27 13.23 -10.84 -5.93
CA THR A 27 13.45 -9.84 -6.99
C THR A 27 12.48 -10.04 -8.15
N LEU A 28 12.24 -11.28 -8.57
CA LEU A 28 11.24 -11.59 -9.60
C LEU A 28 9.82 -11.20 -9.17
N PHE A 29 9.44 -11.45 -7.92
CA PHE A 29 8.15 -11.01 -7.38
C PHE A 29 8.01 -9.48 -7.46
N ILE A 30 8.99 -8.73 -6.97
CA ILE A 30 8.96 -7.25 -6.99
C ILE A 30 8.87 -6.73 -8.43
N ASN A 31 9.66 -7.28 -9.36
CA ASN A 31 9.63 -6.86 -10.75
C ASN A 31 8.32 -7.21 -11.48
N ASN A 32 7.65 -8.30 -11.08
CA ASN A 32 6.38 -8.71 -11.67
C ASN A 32 5.19 -7.93 -11.11
N ALA A 33 5.20 -7.65 -9.80
CA ALA A 33 4.04 -7.10 -9.09
C ALA A 33 4.15 -5.60 -8.80
N PHE A 34 5.36 -5.07 -8.65
CA PHE A 34 5.67 -3.69 -8.22
C PHE A 34 6.81 -2.99 -9.00
N PRO A 35 6.95 -3.16 -10.33
CA PRO A 35 8.08 -2.60 -11.07
C PRO A 35 8.18 -1.07 -11.02
N ILE A 36 7.05 -0.36 -10.97
CA ILE A 36 6.94 1.09 -11.03
C ILE A 36 7.24 1.69 -9.65
N SER A 37 6.55 1.25 -8.59
CA SER A 37 6.78 1.77 -7.24
C SER A 37 8.19 1.42 -6.74
N HIS A 38 8.71 0.23 -7.05
CA HIS A 38 10.07 -0.14 -6.70
C HIS A 38 11.09 0.79 -7.38
N ALA A 39 11.03 0.93 -8.71
CA ALA A 39 11.93 1.81 -9.44
C ALA A 39 11.82 3.27 -8.99
N TYR A 40 10.60 3.76 -8.76
CA TYR A 40 10.38 5.15 -8.36
C TYR A 40 10.91 5.45 -6.96
N ASN A 41 10.84 4.51 -6.01
CA ASN A 41 11.23 4.80 -4.63
C ASN A 41 12.72 4.56 -4.33
N ASN A 42 13.48 3.93 -5.24
CA ASN A 42 14.91 3.65 -5.03
C ASN A 42 15.74 4.89 -4.63
N PHE A 43 15.41 6.08 -5.13
CA PHE A 43 16.14 7.31 -4.75
C PHE A 43 15.93 7.70 -3.27
N ARG A 44 14.88 7.21 -2.62
CA ARG A 44 14.56 7.54 -1.22
C ARG A 44 15.45 6.76 -0.25
N GLU A 45 16.10 5.69 -0.69
CA GLU A 45 16.73 4.71 0.20
C GLU A 45 18.25 4.72 -0.04
N THR A 46 18.89 5.86 0.23
CA THR A 46 20.32 6.07 -0.09
C THR A 46 21.28 5.56 0.98
N ASN A 47 20.86 5.53 2.24
CA ASN A 47 21.71 5.23 3.40
C ASN A 47 21.25 3.98 4.17
N TYR A 48 20.24 3.28 3.66
CA TYR A 48 19.68 2.07 4.22
C TYR A 48 19.09 1.22 3.08
N PRO A 49 19.00 -0.11 3.22
CA PRO A 49 18.46 -0.97 2.18
C PRO A 49 17.02 -0.58 1.81
N ASN A 50 16.67 -0.66 0.52
CA ASN A 50 15.28 -0.49 0.10
C ASN A 50 14.38 -1.61 0.63
N PHE A 51 13.06 -1.47 0.48
CA PHE A 51 12.10 -2.50 0.93
C PHE A 51 12.48 -3.92 0.49
N ALA A 52 12.90 -4.11 -0.76
CA ALA A 52 13.26 -5.43 -1.28
C ALA A 52 14.63 -5.90 -0.79
N ASP A 53 15.62 -5.01 -0.78
CA ASP A 53 16.97 -5.29 -0.30
C ASP A 53 16.98 -5.62 1.20
N TYR A 54 16.14 -4.95 1.99
CA TYR A 54 15.99 -5.26 3.40
C TYR A 54 15.45 -6.68 3.59
N ILE A 55 14.33 -7.02 2.96
CA ILE A 55 13.71 -8.35 3.07
C ILE A 55 14.70 -9.45 2.64
N THR A 56 15.41 -9.25 1.53
CA THR A 56 16.39 -10.22 1.03
C THR A 56 17.66 -10.32 1.90
N SER A 57 17.96 -9.29 2.69
CA SER A 57 19.02 -9.33 3.70
C SER A 57 18.61 -10.07 4.98
N MET A 58 17.31 -10.06 5.30
CA MET A 58 16.74 -10.68 6.51
C MET A 58 16.51 -12.18 6.39
N PHE A 59 16.72 -12.78 5.21
CA PHE A 59 16.67 -14.23 5.05
C PHE A 59 17.59 -14.94 6.06
N ASP A 60 17.00 -15.91 6.76
CA ASP A 60 17.51 -16.70 7.88
C ASP A 60 17.64 -15.94 9.21
N GLN A 61 17.21 -14.67 9.27
CA GLN A 61 17.26 -13.82 10.47
C GLN A 61 15.88 -13.55 11.05
N SER A 62 14.83 -13.52 10.21
CA SER A 62 13.45 -13.24 10.65
C SER A 62 12.48 -14.26 10.05
N VAL A 63 12.20 -15.31 10.82
CA VAL A 63 11.31 -16.42 10.40
C VAL A 63 9.98 -15.91 9.85
N CYS A 64 9.38 -14.91 10.49
CA CYS A 64 8.11 -14.35 10.07
C CYS A 64 8.21 -13.60 8.73
N LEU A 65 9.27 -12.81 8.53
CA LEU A 65 9.46 -12.04 7.30
C LEU A 65 9.84 -12.97 6.13
N ASP A 66 10.69 -13.95 6.41
CA ASP A 66 11.22 -14.90 5.43
C ASP A 66 10.14 -15.81 4.86
N ILE A 67 9.34 -16.44 5.73
CA ILE A 67 8.27 -17.34 5.28
C ILE A 67 7.16 -16.53 4.58
N SER A 68 6.89 -15.31 5.03
CA SER A 68 5.98 -14.39 4.33
C SER A 68 6.48 -14.06 2.93
N ALA A 69 7.76 -13.70 2.77
CA ALA A 69 8.39 -13.42 1.49
C ALA A 69 8.37 -14.65 0.57
N TYR A 70 8.66 -15.83 1.10
CA TYR A 70 8.60 -17.08 0.36
C TYR A 70 7.18 -17.37 -0.16
N SER A 71 6.15 -17.14 0.66
CA SER A 71 4.76 -17.37 0.28
C SER A 71 4.33 -16.52 -0.94
N VAL A 72 4.69 -15.23 -0.98
CA VAL A 72 4.35 -14.36 -2.12
C VAL A 72 5.15 -14.74 -3.36
N CYS A 73 6.42 -15.11 -3.22
CA CYS A 73 7.25 -15.56 -4.34
C CYS A 73 6.63 -16.73 -5.10
N LEU A 74 5.94 -17.64 -4.40
CA LEU A 74 5.31 -18.81 -5.00
C LEU A 74 4.07 -18.46 -5.84
N VAL A 75 3.29 -17.46 -5.44
CA VAL A 75 1.98 -17.13 -6.07
C VAL A 75 2.05 -16.00 -7.10
N PHE A 76 3.17 -15.27 -7.15
CA PHE A 76 3.43 -14.19 -8.10
C PHE A 76 4.41 -14.55 -9.23
N ARG A 77 4.74 -15.83 -9.41
CA ARG A 77 5.40 -16.31 -10.63
C ARG A 77 4.49 -16.11 -11.85
N ASN A 78 5.09 -15.79 -13.00
CA ASN A 78 4.35 -15.47 -14.24
C ASN A 78 3.35 -16.58 -14.60
N ARG A 79 2.15 -16.15 -14.99
CA ARG A 79 0.91 -16.95 -14.93
C ARG A 79 0.67 -17.97 -16.05
N THR A 80 1.69 -18.33 -16.81
CA THR A 80 1.60 -19.44 -17.75
C THR A 80 1.88 -20.74 -17.02
N GLY A 81 0.83 -21.40 -16.54
CA GLY A 81 0.90 -22.77 -16.02
C GLY A 81 1.58 -22.90 -14.65
N VAL A 82 1.13 -22.16 -13.63
CA VAL A 82 1.53 -22.47 -12.25
C VAL A 82 0.93 -23.83 -11.88
N GLU A 83 1.78 -24.83 -11.72
CA GLU A 83 1.36 -26.18 -11.31
C GLU A 83 0.56 -26.12 -10.00
N ALA A 84 -0.49 -26.94 -9.87
CA ALA A 84 -1.25 -27.06 -8.64
C ALA A 84 -0.35 -27.38 -7.42
N SER A 85 0.78 -28.05 -7.67
CA SER A 85 1.84 -28.33 -6.69
C SER A 85 2.41 -27.05 -6.06
N LEU A 86 2.62 -25.98 -6.84
CA LEU A 86 3.16 -24.70 -6.39
C LEU A 86 2.14 -23.89 -5.60
N LEU A 87 0.87 -23.92 -5.99
CA LEU A 87 -0.21 -23.29 -5.23
C LEU A 87 -0.38 -23.93 -3.84
N ASN A 88 -0.30 -25.26 -3.78
CA ASN A 88 -0.32 -25.98 -2.50
C ASN A 88 0.88 -25.64 -1.62
N LYS A 89 2.10 -25.56 -2.21
CA LYS A 89 3.29 -25.09 -1.50
C LYS A 89 3.12 -23.65 -0.99
N GLY A 90 2.57 -22.77 -1.82
CA GLY A 90 2.28 -21.37 -1.46
C GLY A 90 1.32 -21.28 -0.27
N ARG A 91 0.25 -22.09 -0.29
CA ARG A 91 -0.71 -22.17 0.81
C ARG A 91 -0.09 -22.68 2.11
N ASN A 92 0.75 -23.72 2.04
CA ASN A 92 1.44 -24.23 3.22
C ASN A 92 2.41 -23.19 3.79
N ALA A 93 3.18 -22.51 2.93
CA ALA A 93 4.05 -21.41 3.35
C ALA A 93 3.25 -20.26 4.00
N TYR A 94 2.11 -19.88 3.41
CA TYR A 94 1.22 -18.88 3.98
C TYR A 94 0.71 -19.27 5.37
N ILE A 95 0.28 -20.51 5.58
CA ILE A 95 -0.17 -21.01 6.89
C ILE A 95 0.97 -20.94 7.92
N HIS A 96 2.18 -21.35 7.55
CA HIS A 96 3.34 -21.25 8.43
C HIS A 96 3.70 -19.79 8.74
N ALA A 97 3.58 -18.89 7.77
CA ALA A 97 3.82 -17.46 7.97
C ALA A 97 2.81 -16.85 8.95
N LEU A 98 1.54 -17.25 8.89
CA LEU A 98 0.52 -16.84 9.87
C LEU A 98 0.88 -17.30 11.29
N GLN A 99 1.33 -18.54 11.46
CA GLN A 99 1.76 -19.06 12.75
C GLN A 99 2.98 -18.29 13.30
N ALA A 100 3.98 -18.03 12.45
CA ALA A 100 5.16 -17.24 12.81
C ALA A 100 4.81 -15.79 13.17
N LEU A 101 3.85 -15.19 12.46
CA LEU A 101 3.35 -13.84 12.75
C LEU A 101 2.65 -13.80 14.12
N GLN A 102 1.77 -14.77 14.39
CA GLN A 102 1.07 -14.88 15.68
C GLN A 102 2.03 -15.07 16.85
N GLN A 103 3.06 -15.90 16.68
CA GLN A 103 4.11 -16.07 17.69
C GLN A 103 4.88 -14.76 17.91
N SER A 104 5.27 -14.07 16.83
CA SER A 104 6.01 -12.81 16.92
C SER A 104 5.23 -11.70 17.61
N LEU A 105 3.91 -11.64 17.38
CA LEU A 105 3.00 -10.73 18.08
C LEU A 105 2.85 -11.12 19.56
N SER A 106 2.87 -12.41 19.89
CA SER A 106 2.78 -12.87 21.29
C SER A 106 4.04 -12.55 22.11
N THR A 107 5.19 -12.35 21.46
CA THR A 107 6.48 -11.99 22.09
C THR A 107 6.84 -10.52 21.89
N GLU A 108 5.84 -9.64 21.84
CA GLU A 108 5.89 -8.22 21.45
C GLU A 108 7.08 -7.39 21.99
N HIS A 109 7.59 -7.69 23.19
CA HIS A 109 8.70 -6.96 23.80
C HIS A 109 10.07 -7.24 23.17
N THR A 110 10.24 -8.35 22.46
CA THR A 110 11.52 -8.77 21.86
C THR A 110 11.51 -8.73 20.34
N SER A 111 10.32 -8.66 19.73
CA SER A 111 10.15 -8.75 18.29
C SER A 111 10.39 -7.41 17.60
N ASN A 112 11.07 -7.42 16.45
CA ASN A 112 11.22 -6.24 15.60
C ASN A 112 9.88 -5.90 14.93
N LYS A 113 9.20 -4.86 15.39
CA LYS A 113 7.90 -4.46 14.87
C LYS A 113 7.90 -4.06 13.39
N ALA A 114 9.02 -3.53 12.87
CA ALA A 114 9.13 -3.23 11.45
C ALA A 114 9.08 -4.51 10.60
N ASP A 115 9.69 -5.60 11.07
CA ASP A 115 9.65 -6.91 10.41
C ASP A 115 8.23 -7.50 10.44
N ILE A 116 7.52 -7.35 11.56
CA ILE A 116 6.12 -7.78 11.69
C ILE A 116 5.23 -7.00 10.71
N ILE A 117 5.44 -5.68 10.56
CA ILE A 117 4.75 -4.86 9.56
C ILE A 117 5.07 -5.36 8.15
N GLY A 118 6.35 -5.56 7.82
CA GLY A 118 6.78 -6.07 6.52
C GLY A 118 6.16 -7.43 6.18
N ALA A 119 6.16 -8.36 7.14
CA ALA A 119 5.53 -9.66 7.00
C ALA A 119 4.01 -9.53 6.75
N SER A 120 3.33 -8.69 7.52
CA SER A 120 1.88 -8.44 7.37
C SER A 120 1.55 -7.82 6.01
N ILE A 121 2.40 -6.92 5.49
CA ILE A 121 2.28 -6.36 4.13
C ILE A 121 2.40 -7.48 3.08
N LEU A 122 3.37 -8.39 3.21
CA LEU A 122 3.54 -9.50 2.27
C LEU A 122 2.35 -10.47 2.31
N LEU A 123 1.81 -10.78 3.50
CA LEU A 123 0.63 -11.62 3.63
C LEU A 123 -0.64 -10.95 3.09
N PHE A 124 -0.77 -9.62 3.24
CA PHE A 124 -1.77 -8.85 2.52
C PHE A 124 -1.64 -9.07 1.00
N MET A 125 -0.43 -8.96 0.44
CA MET A 125 -0.23 -9.15 -1.01
C MET A 125 -0.54 -10.58 -1.45
N TYR A 126 -0.20 -11.58 -0.64
CA TYR A 126 -0.55 -12.98 -0.89
C TYR A 126 -2.07 -13.14 -1.07
N GLU A 127 -2.87 -12.60 -0.15
CA GLU A 127 -4.32 -12.77 -0.19
C GLU A 127 -5.01 -11.91 -1.26
N MET A 128 -4.42 -10.76 -1.61
CA MET A 128 -4.87 -10.00 -2.78
C MET A 128 -4.69 -10.79 -4.08
N ARG A 129 -3.73 -11.71 -4.12
CA ARG A 129 -3.38 -12.54 -5.29
C ARG A 129 -4.09 -13.89 -5.34
N VAL A 130 -4.24 -14.50 -4.18
CA VAL A 130 -4.91 -15.78 -3.97
C VAL A 130 -5.99 -15.55 -2.91
N PRO A 131 -7.16 -15.00 -3.29
CA PRO A 131 -8.23 -14.73 -2.35
C PRO A 131 -8.68 -16.02 -1.67
N SER A 132 -8.80 -15.99 -0.35
CA SER A 132 -9.41 -17.06 0.43
C SER A 132 -10.92 -17.13 0.15
N GLU A 133 -11.50 -18.32 0.34
CA GLU A 133 -12.94 -18.57 0.11
C GLU A 133 -13.85 -17.73 1.02
N HIS A 134 -13.34 -17.30 2.19
CA HIS A 134 -14.00 -16.35 3.07
C HIS A 134 -13.46 -14.94 2.81
N HIS A 135 -14.26 -14.11 2.13
CA HIS A 135 -13.96 -12.71 1.86
C HIS A 135 -13.60 -11.96 3.16
N GLY A 136 -12.34 -11.52 3.32
CA GLY A 136 -11.93 -10.71 4.48
C GLY A 136 -10.49 -10.88 4.97
N GLY A 137 -9.74 -11.86 4.45
CA GLY A 137 -8.35 -12.06 4.86
C GLY A 137 -7.49 -10.80 4.69
N TRP A 138 -7.42 -10.28 3.45
CA TRP A 138 -6.51 -9.17 3.12
C TRP A 138 -6.82 -7.93 3.98
N ALA A 139 -8.11 -7.70 4.24
CA ALA A 139 -8.58 -6.57 5.02
C ALA A 139 -8.08 -6.66 6.48
N SER A 140 -7.96 -7.88 7.02
CA SER A 140 -7.44 -8.14 8.35
C SER A 140 -5.94 -7.85 8.46
N HIS A 141 -5.14 -8.25 7.45
CA HIS A 141 -3.72 -7.89 7.41
C HIS A 141 -3.51 -6.38 7.28
N CYS A 142 -4.35 -5.71 6.49
CA CYS A 142 -4.31 -4.25 6.38
C CYS A 142 -4.63 -3.56 7.72
N ASP A 143 -5.61 -4.07 8.49
CA ASP A 143 -5.89 -3.57 9.85
C ASP A 143 -4.75 -3.84 10.82
N GLY A 144 -4.13 -5.02 10.75
CA GLY A 144 -2.96 -5.37 11.55
C GLY A 144 -1.80 -4.41 11.29
N VAL A 145 -1.51 -4.11 10.02
CA VAL A 145 -0.49 -3.11 9.66
C VAL A 145 -0.85 -1.73 10.23
N ALA A 146 -2.11 -1.28 10.06
CA ALA A 146 -2.55 0.01 10.58
C ALA A 146 -2.45 0.08 12.12
N ALA A 147 -2.80 -0.99 12.83
CA ALA A 147 -2.70 -1.08 14.28
C ALA A 147 -1.23 -1.00 14.76
N LEU A 148 -0.34 -1.79 14.15
CA LEU A 148 1.10 -1.77 14.46
C LEU A 148 1.72 -0.40 14.16
N MET A 149 1.34 0.24 13.06
CA MET A 149 1.81 1.59 12.71
C MET A 149 1.37 2.62 13.75
N LYS A 150 0.10 2.59 14.18
CA LYS A 150 -0.42 3.47 15.23
C LYS A 150 0.27 3.23 16.57
N GLU A 151 0.50 1.98 16.92
CA GLU A 151 1.17 1.58 18.16
C GLU A 151 2.64 2.04 18.19
N MET A 152 3.36 1.89 17.07
CA MET A 152 4.72 2.41 16.92
C MET A 152 4.74 3.95 16.90
N GLY A 153 3.68 4.59 16.40
CA GLY A 153 3.62 6.05 16.26
C GLY A 153 4.49 6.59 15.11
N ALA A 154 4.09 7.73 14.55
CA ALA A 154 4.66 8.23 13.30
C ALA A 154 6.18 8.49 13.33
N GLN A 155 6.74 8.88 14.49
CA GLN A 155 8.17 9.18 14.63
C GLN A 155 9.08 7.97 14.39
N ASN A 156 8.57 6.74 14.53
CA ASN A 156 9.36 5.53 14.27
C ASN A 156 9.43 5.16 12.78
N PHE A 157 8.80 5.94 11.90
CA PHE A 157 8.79 5.72 10.45
C PHE A 157 9.67 6.71 9.68
N THR A 158 10.60 7.40 10.37
CA THR A 158 11.45 8.43 9.75
C THR A 158 12.66 7.88 9.01
N HIS A 159 13.06 6.62 9.26
CA HIS A 159 14.21 6.00 8.58
C HIS A 159 14.05 4.48 8.43
N GLY A 160 14.95 3.86 7.65
CA GLY A 160 15.10 2.41 7.59
C GLY A 160 13.89 1.68 7.01
N PHE A 161 13.77 0.40 7.35
CA PHE A 161 12.71 -0.46 6.81
C PHE A 161 11.29 -0.01 7.19
N ALA A 162 11.11 0.56 8.39
CA ALA A 162 9.82 1.12 8.79
C ALA A 162 9.38 2.24 7.82
N ARG A 163 10.27 3.19 7.51
CA ARG A 163 10.02 4.23 6.49
C ARG A 163 9.64 3.64 5.13
N SER A 164 10.38 2.63 4.68
CA SER A 164 10.09 1.93 3.42
C SER A 164 8.69 1.31 3.43
N CYS A 165 8.30 0.64 4.52
CA CYS A 165 6.96 0.09 4.71
C CYS A 165 5.87 1.17 4.65
N TYR A 166 6.08 2.31 5.33
CA TYR A 166 5.14 3.45 5.29
C TYR A 166 4.94 3.97 3.85
N ILE A 167 6.02 4.24 3.13
CA ILE A 167 5.96 4.78 1.76
C ILE A 167 5.30 3.79 0.81
N PHE A 168 5.66 2.51 0.92
CA PHE A 168 5.14 1.44 0.06
C PHE A 168 3.65 1.18 0.31
N PHE A 169 3.20 1.19 1.58
CA PHE A 169 1.87 0.70 1.93
C PHE A 169 0.78 1.77 2.03
N ARG A 170 1.12 3.06 2.16
CA ARG A 170 0.17 4.15 2.39
C ARG A 170 -0.98 4.25 1.36
N GLY A 171 -0.72 3.93 0.09
CA GLY A 171 -1.77 3.92 -0.94
C GLY A 171 -2.83 2.83 -0.70
N PHE A 172 -2.41 1.67 -0.20
CA PHE A 172 -3.32 0.58 0.17
C PHE A 172 -4.13 0.90 1.43
N LEU A 173 -3.54 1.64 2.38
CA LEU A 173 -4.26 2.12 3.57
C LEU A 173 -5.40 3.08 3.19
N ILE A 174 -5.17 4.01 2.26
CA ILE A 174 -6.23 4.89 1.72
C ILE A 174 -7.30 4.07 0.99
N ALA A 175 -6.91 3.12 0.13
CA ALA A 175 -7.83 2.26 -0.59
C ALA A 175 -8.72 1.44 0.37
N SER A 176 -8.12 0.88 1.42
CA SER A 176 -8.80 0.12 2.48
C SER A 176 -9.76 1.00 3.28
N ALA A 177 -9.38 2.25 3.58
CA ALA A 177 -10.25 3.22 4.26
C ALA A 177 -11.55 3.49 3.46
N PHE A 178 -11.46 3.65 2.14
CA PHE A 178 -12.65 3.73 1.29
C PHE A 178 -13.48 2.44 1.30
N HIS A 179 -12.82 1.28 1.19
CA HIS A 179 -13.51 -0.01 1.18
C HIS A 179 -14.29 -0.26 2.48
N LYS A 180 -13.74 0.17 3.62
CA LYS A 180 -14.36 0.04 4.94
C LYS A 180 -15.25 1.21 5.32
N GLU A 181 -15.42 2.17 4.41
CA GLU A 181 -16.18 3.41 4.64
C GLU A 181 -15.78 4.09 5.95
N GLN A 182 -14.47 4.27 6.16
CA GLN A 182 -13.92 4.88 7.36
C GLN A 182 -12.79 5.89 7.03
N PRO A 183 -12.41 6.77 7.96
CA PRO A 183 -11.28 7.67 7.78
C PRO A 183 -9.96 6.91 7.70
N CYS A 184 -9.00 7.49 6.99
CA CYS A 184 -7.63 6.98 7.00
C CYS A 184 -6.83 7.68 8.10
N PHE A 185 -6.28 6.93 9.06
CA PHE A 185 -5.52 7.48 10.18
C PHE A 185 -4.29 8.30 9.76
N LEU A 186 -3.79 8.10 8.53
CA LEU A 186 -2.69 8.88 7.98
C LEU A 186 -3.03 10.36 7.76
N GLU A 187 -4.30 10.77 7.89
CA GLU A 187 -4.69 12.18 7.89
C GLU A 187 -4.41 12.88 9.23
N GLU A 188 -4.18 12.14 10.32
CA GLU A 188 -3.93 12.72 11.65
C GLU A 188 -2.61 13.51 11.68
N ASP A 189 -2.53 14.52 12.55
CA ASP A 189 -1.44 15.50 12.59
C ASP A 189 -0.05 14.88 12.63
N GLN A 190 0.16 13.84 13.45
CA GLN A 190 1.46 13.16 13.56
C GLN A 190 1.93 12.54 12.23
N TRP A 191 1.00 12.04 11.42
CA TRP A 191 1.29 11.41 10.12
C TRP A 191 1.46 12.45 9.03
N GLN A 192 0.72 13.57 9.11
CA GLN A 192 0.94 14.74 8.25
C GLN A 192 2.33 15.37 8.52
N GLN A 193 2.74 15.46 9.78
CA GLN A 193 4.08 15.92 10.16
C GLN A 193 5.17 14.97 9.67
N LEU A 194 4.95 13.66 9.75
CA LEU A 194 5.85 12.67 9.16
C LEU A 194 5.96 12.88 7.64
N ALA A 195 4.84 12.98 6.92
CA ALA A 195 4.82 13.19 5.48
C ALA A 195 5.58 14.46 5.07
N GLU A 196 5.36 15.56 5.80
CA GLU A 196 6.05 16.84 5.61
C GLU A 196 7.56 16.71 5.83
N ARG A 197 7.97 15.97 6.88
CA ARG A 197 9.39 15.68 7.13
C ARG A 197 10.00 14.87 6.00
N LEU A 198 9.35 13.79 5.55
CA LEU A 198 9.87 12.96 4.46
C LEU A 198 9.95 13.76 3.15
N ARG A 199 8.96 14.62 2.87
CA ARG A 199 8.99 15.56 1.73
C ARG A 199 10.21 16.47 1.80
N ALA A 200 10.44 17.12 2.94
CA ALA A 200 11.57 18.03 3.13
C ALA A 200 12.90 17.29 2.92
N GLU A 201 13.07 16.10 3.51
CA GLU A 201 14.29 15.30 3.39
C GLU A 201 14.51 14.75 1.97
N ASP A 202 13.48 14.15 1.36
CA ASP A 202 13.59 13.51 0.05
C ASP A 202 13.72 14.52 -1.11
N SER A 203 13.20 15.75 -0.95
CA SER A 203 13.37 16.82 -1.94
C SER A 203 14.81 17.32 -2.09
N GLN A 204 15.65 17.08 -1.08
CA GLN A 204 17.07 17.44 -1.10
C GLN A 204 17.95 16.35 -1.72
N LYS A 205 17.40 15.17 -2.02
CA LYS A 205 18.17 14.06 -2.58
C LYS A 205 18.58 14.32 -4.04
N PRO A 206 19.71 13.74 -4.49
CA PRO A 206 20.15 13.89 -5.87
C PRO A 206 19.23 13.13 -6.84
N GLY A 207 19.32 13.50 -8.12
CA GLY A 207 18.58 12.84 -9.20
C GLY A 207 17.27 13.53 -9.57
N ILE A 208 16.72 13.14 -10.73
CA ILE A 208 15.53 13.77 -11.30
C ILE A 208 14.27 13.57 -10.45
N SER A 209 14.20 12.48 -9.69
CA SER A 209 13.06 12.16 -8.83
C SER A 209 12.76 13.26 -7.81
N ARG A 210 13.77 14.01 -7.36
CA ARG A 210 13.61 15.13 -6.42
C ARG A 210 12.68 16.22 -6.95
N MET A 211 12.60 16.38 -8.28
CA MET A 211 11.74 17.39 -8.93
C MET A 211 10.26 17.07 -8.70
N PHE A 212 9.93 15.80 -8.48
CA PHE A 212 8.57 15.34 -8.25
C PHE A 212 8.21 15.26 -6.76
N VAL A 213 9.19 15.02 -5.87
CA VAL A 213 8.92 14.72 -4.45
C VAL A 213 8.03 15.76 -3.79
N ASP A 214 8.33 17.05 -3.98
CA ASP A 214 7.55 18.12 -3.34
C ASP A 214 6.06 18.00 -3.69
N VAL A 215 5.77 17.95 -4.98
CA VAL A 215 4.38 17.92 -5.47
C VAL A 215 3.71 16.59 -5.17
N THR A 216 4.41 15.45 -5.27
CA THR A 216 3.81 14.13 -5.07
C THR A 216 3.48 13.87 -3.60
N GLU A 217 4.32 14.31 -2.65
CA GLU A 217 4.02 14.22 -1.23
C GLU A 217 2.87 15.14 -0.82
N ARG A 218 2.82 16.37 -1.34
CA ARG A 218 1.71 17.30 -1.08
C ARG A 218 0.39 16.79 -1.65
N ILE A 219 0.42 16.11 -2.81
CA ILE A 219 -0.76 15.42 -3.34
C ILE A 219 -1.20 14.33 -2.38
N PHE A 220 -0.29 13.44 -1.94
CA PHE A 220 -0.62 12.40 -0.96
C PHE A 220 -1.30 12.98 0.29
N MET A 221 -0.76 14.08 0.84
CA MET A 221 -1.32 14.77 2.01
C MET A 221 -2.74 15.31 1.80
N GLU A 222 -3.13 15.64 0.56
CA GLU A 222 -4.52 15.99 0.25
C GLU A 222 -5.40 14.76 0.00
N LEU A 223 -4.89 13.73 -0.69
CA LEU A 223 -5.65 12.51 -1.02
C LEU A 223 -6.06 11.71 0.23
N VAL A 224 -5.21 11.68 1.25
CA VAL A 224 -5.46 10.93 2.48
C VAL A 224 -6.68 11.44 3.26
N LYS A 225 -7.12 12.68 3.03
CA LYS A 225 -8.31 13.29 3.64
C LYS A 225 -9.62 12.83 2.99
N CYS A 226 -9.57 12.33 1.77
CA CYS A 226 -10.78 12.01 1.00
C CYS A 226 -11.69 10.94 1.66
N PRO A 227 -11.17 9.84 2.28
CA PRO A 227 -12.01 8.90 3.01
C PRO A 227 -12.83 9.54 4.13
N ARG A 228 -12.24 10.47 4.91
CA ARG A 228 -12.94 11.21 5.98
C ARG A 228 -14.10 12.04 5.42
N TYR A 229 -13.90 12.71 4.28
CA TYR A 229 -14.94 13.52 3.67
C TYR A 229 -16.17 12.70 3.26
N VAL A 230 -15.95 11.51 2.69
CA VAL A 230 -17.05 10.60 2.36
C VAL A 230 -17.76 10.15 3.64
N TYR A 231 -17.00 9.70 4.64
CA TYR A 231 -17.55 9.25 5.93
C TYR A 231 -18.43 10.31 6.60
N GLU A 232 -17.92 11.54 6.72
CA GLU A 232 -18.66 12.65 7.34
C GLU A 232 -19.92 12.99 6.53
N ALA A 233 -19.83 12.98 5.20
CA ALA A 233 -20.99 13.26 4.35
C ALA A 233 -22.09 12.19 4.52
N GLN A 234 -21.74 10.92 4.62
CA GLN A 234 -22.68 9.82 4.92
C GLN A 234 -23.33 10.00 6.30
N SER A 235 -22.55 10.43 7.30
CA SER A 235 -23.04 10.71 8.66
C SER A 235 -24.01 11.91 8.69
N HIS A 236 -23.67 13.02 8.02
CA HIS A 236 -24.52 14.22 7.96
C HIS A 236 -25.81 13.98 7.19
N ARG A 237 -25.79 13.14 6.15
CA ARG A 237 -27.02 12.66 5.50
C ARG A 237 -27.94 11.96 6.49
N SER A 238 -27.37 11.06 7.31
CA SER A 238 -28.14 10.25 8.27
C SER A 238 -28.72 11.09 9.41
N THR A 239 -28.00 12.13 9.83
CA THR A 239 -28.39 13.02 10.93
C THR A 239 -29.11 14.30 10.48
N GLN A 240 -29.20 14.55 9.17
CA GLN A 240 -29.74 15.78 8.57
C GLN A 240 -29.10 17.08 9.12
N ASN A 241 -27.81 17.03 9.47
CA ASN A 241 -27.12 18.17 10.08
C ASN A 241 -26.59 19.16 9.03
N SER A 242 -27.42 20.14 8.64
CA SER A 242 -27.07 21.13 7.61
C SER A 242 -25.86 22.01 7.98
N GLN A 243 -25.67 22.34 9.26
CA GLN A 243 -24.54 23.18 9.68
C GLN A 243 -23.21 22.43 9.52
N GLN A 244 -23.14 21.17 9.97
CA GLN A 244 -21.94 20.36 9.80
C GLN A 244 -21.67 20.03 8.33
N ALA A 245 -22.72 19.82 7.52
CA ALA A 245 -22.60 19.66 6.07
C ALA A 245 -21.95 20.88 5.40
N LEU A 246 -22.26 22.11 5.84
CA LEU A 246 -21.62 23.34 5.34
C LEU A 246 -20.14 23.43 5.75
N VAL A 247 -19.79 23.05 6.99
CA VAL A 247 -18.38 23.01 7.44
C VAL A 247 -17.58 22.01 6.60
N LEU A 248 -18.15 20.82 6.38
CA LEU A 248 -17.56 19.79 5.51
C LEU A 248 -17.41 20.31 4.07
N TYR A 249 -18.43 20.96 3.51
CA TYR A 249 -18.39 21.56 2.19
C TYR A 249 -17.20 22.54 2.03
N SER A 250 -16.99 23.43 3.00
CA SER A 250 -15.86 24.37 2.99
C SER A 250 -14.50 23.67 3.04
N ARG A 251 -14.36 22.62 3.88
CA ARG A 251 -13.12 21.81 3.95
C ARG A 251 -12.81 21.11 2.63
N ILE A 252 -13.82 20.50 2.00
CA ILE A 252 -13.65 19.83 0.71
C ILE A 252 -13.26 20.84 -0.38
N LEU A 253 -13.85 22.03 -0.41
CA LEU A 253 -13.47 23.06 -1.38
C LEU A 253 -12.01 23.51 -1.21
N CYS A 254 -11.54 23.67 0.02
CA CYS A 254 -10.14 24.01 0.31
C CYS A 254 -9.19 22.93 -0.21
N THR A 255 -9.41 21.66 0.16
CA THR A 255 -8.61 20.53 -0.35
C THR A 255 -8.69 20.41 -1.87
N LYS A 256 -9.88 20.58 -2.48
CA LYS A 256 -10.05 20.54 -3.94
C LYS A 256 -9.24 21.64 -4.63
N SER A 257 -9.23 22.86 -4.09
CA SER A 257 -8.45 23.97 -4.63
C SER A 257 -6.95 23.69 -4.57
N ASN A 258 -6.45 23.26 -3.40
CA ASN A 258 -5.05 22.88 -3.21
C ASN A 258 -4.64 21.75 -4.16
N LEU A 259 -5.44 20.67 -4.21
CA LEU A 259 -5.17 19.54 -5.07
C LEU A 259 -5.21 19.91 -6.55
N GLY A 260 -6.11 20.81 -6.96
CA GLY A 260 -6.17 21.32 -8.34
C GLY A 260 -4.88 22.03 -8.75
N PHE A 261 -4.33 22.87 -7.88
CA PHE A 261 -3.04 23.54 -8.11
C PHE A 261 -1.87 22.55 -8.19
N LEU A 262 -1.86 21.52 -7.32
CA LEU A 262 -0.83 20.48 -7.33
C LEU A 262 -0.92 19.58 -8.57
N VAL A 263 -2.13 19.25 -9.01
CA VAL A 263 -2.37 18.48 -10.25
C VAL A 263 -1.85 19.22 -11.47
N ALA A 264 -2.04 20.54 -11.55
CA ALA A 264 -1.47 21.36 -12.63
C ALA A 264 0.06 21.33 -12.61
N GLN A 265 0.68 21.57 -11.45
CA GLN A 265 2.15 21.49 -11.32
C GLN A 265 2.71 20.11 -11.67
N LEU A 266 2.06 19.03 -11.22
CA LEU A 266 2.52 17.68 -11.53
C LEU A 266 2.43 17.39 -13.03
N LYS A 267 1.37 17.85 -13.71
CA LYS A 267 1.27 17.77 -15.18
C LYS A 267 2.43 18.48 -15.86
N ASP A 268 2.73 19.72 -15.45
CA ASP A 268 3.82 20.50 -16.04
C ASP A 268 5.18 19.79 -15.82
N LEU A 269 5.44 19.28 -14.62
CA LEU A 269 6.66 18.53 -14.32
C LEU A 269 6.80 17.26 -15.14
N ILE A 270 5.71 16.49 -15.31
CA ILE A 270 5.71 15.30 -16.17
C ILE A 270 6.03 15.70 -17.61
N SER A 271 5.40 16.76 -18.13
CA SER A 271 5.67 17.25 -19.49
C SER A 271 7.11 17.72 -19.71
N ILE A 272 7.77 18.29 -18.68
CA ILE A 272 9.15 18.77 -18.77
C ILE A 272 10.16 17.63 -18.65
N TYR A 273 9.97 16.72 -17.68
CA TYR A 273 11.00 15.77 -17.25
C TYR A 273 10.74 14.32 -17.69
N GLN A 274 9.55 13.99 -18.20
CA GLN A 274 9.17 12.64 -18.65
C GLN A 274 8.41 12.67 -20.00
N PRO A 275 9.03 13.16 -21.09
CA PRO A 275 8.38 13.16 -22.41
C PRO A 275 8.30 11.74 -23.01
N GLU A 276 7.08 11.18 -23.02
CA GLU A 276 6.59 9.96 -23.70
C GLU A 276 7.31 8.60 -23.50
N ASN A 277 6.48 7.53 -23.48
CA ASN A 277 6.79 6.08 -23.64
C ASN A 277 7.01 5.16 -22.42
N SER A 278 6.73 5.55 -21.18
CA SER A 278 6.58 4.56 -20.09
C SER A 278 5.67 5.04 -18.96
N ALA A 279 4.69 4.22 -18.58
CA ALA A 279 3.83 4.49 -17.43
C ALA A 279 4.67 4.68 -16.15
N SER A 280 4.59 5.86 -15.53
CA SER A 280 5.42 6.24 -14.37
C SER A 280 4.61 6.40 -13.09
N ALA A 281 5.26 6.30 -11.92
CA ALA A 281 4.58 6.53 -10.64
C ALA A 281 3.94 7.94 -10.54
N PRO A 282 4.62 9.04 -10.96
CA PRO A 282 4.00 10.36 -11.09
C PRO A 282 2.71 10.38 -11.93
N GLU A 283 2.66 9.68 -13.06
CA GLU A 283 1.46 9.63 -13.91
C GLU A 283 0.30 8.88 -13.23
N PHE A 284 0.58 7.76 -12.55
CA PHE A 284 -0.45 7.04 -11.78
C PHE A 284 -0.99 7.88 -10.62
N LEU A 285 -0.11 8.61 -9.93
CA LEU A 285 -0.52 9.54 -8.88
C LEU A 285 -1.37 10.67 -9.45
N LEU A 286 -0.98 11.24 -10.59
CA LEU A 286 -1.74 12.26 -11.29
C LEU A 286 -3.16 11.78 -11.62
N ASN A 287 -3.28 10.57 -12.17
CA ASN A 287 -4.59 9.98 -12.47
C ASN A 287 -5.44 9.79 -11.20
N GLY A 288 -4.84 9.27 -10.12
CA GLY A 288 -5.51 9.16 -8.83
C GLY A 288 -5.97 10.51 -8.27
N ALA A 289 -5.15 11.55 -8.41
CA ALA A 289 -5.49 12.90 -7.98
C ALA A 289 -6.62 13.53 -8.80
N VAL A 290 -6.65 13.26 -10.11
CA VAL A 290 -7.75 13.67 -10.99
C VAL A 290 -9.06 12.97 -10.58
N ASP A 291 -9.04 11.66 -10.31
CA ASP A 291 -10.23 10.94 -9.82
C ASP A 291 -10.71 11.48 -8.46
N ALA A 292 -9.79 11.83 -7.57
CA ALA A 292 -10.12 12.47 -6.29
C ALA A 292 -10.79 13.84 -6.47
N LEU A 293 -10.33 14.67 -7.42
CA LEU A 293 -10.98 15.95 -7.75
C LEU A 293 -12.42 15.74 -8.24
N HIS A 294 -12.66 14.73 -9.08
CA HIS A 294 -14.01 14.38 -9.54
C HIS A 294 -14.88 13.92 -8.37
N LEU A 295 -14.38 13.01 -7.53
CA LEU A 295 -15.08 12.54 -6.33
C LEU A 295 -15.49 13.71 -5.43
N MET A 296 -14.54 14.61 -5.11
CA MET A 296 -14.81 15.77 -4.27
C MET A 296 -15.79 16.74 -4.92
N ASN A 297 -15.72 16.92 -6.25
CA ASN A 297 -16.67 17.76 -6.98
C ASN A 297 -18.11 17.22 -6.89
N THR A 298 -18.29 15.91 -7.10
CA THR A 298 -19.60 15.28 -6.94
C THR A 298 -20.07 15.33 -5.48
N LEU A 299 -19.16 15.17 -4.51
CA LEU A 299 -19.49 15.22 -3.09
C LEU A 299 -20.03 16.60 -2.68
N VAL A 300 -19.37 17.70 -3.07
CA VAL A 300 -19.85 19.06 -2.77
C VAL A 300 -21.16 19.39 -3.45
N GLN A 301 -21.41 18.87 -4.66
CA GLN A 301 -22.71 19.00 -5.34
C GLN A 301 -23.83 18.29 -4.58
N LYS A 302 -23.55 17.09 -4.05
CA LYS A 302 -24.52 16.35 -3.22
C LYS A 302 -24.78 17.04 -1.87
N LEU A 303 -23.75 17.60 -1.23
CA LEU A 303 -23.86 18.22 0.10
C LEU A 303 -24.76 19.47 0.15
N ILE A 304 -24.95 20.17 -0.97
CA ILE A 304 -25.82 21.36 -1.05
C ILE A 304 -27.29 21.03 -1.35
N MET A 305 -27.62 19.75 -1.58
CA MET A 305 -28.99 19.31 -1.85
C MET A 305 -29.77 19.06 -0.55
N ALA A 306 -31.08 19.30 -0.59
CA ALA A 306 -31.99 19.08 0.53
C ALA A 306 -33.15 18.16 0.10
N PRO A 307 -33.24 16.91 0.60
CA PRO A 307 -32.27 16.24 1.49
C PRO A 307 -30.97 15.86 0.75
N ILE A 308 -29.88 15.63 1.50
CA ILE A 308 -28.62 15.13 0.94
C ILE A 308 -28.87 13.74 0.31
N PRO A 309 -28.59 13.54 -0.99
CA PRO A 309 -28.81 12.27 -1.67
C PRO A 309 -27.86 11.17 -1.16
N PRO A 310 -28.12 9.89 -1.49
CA PRO A 310 -27.22 8.80 -1.15
C PRO A 310 -25.78 9.04 -1.58
N ILE A 311 -24.85 8.70 -0.68
CA ILE A 311 -23.41 8.79 -0.86
C ILE A 311 -22.87 7.36 -0.79
N ARG A 312 -22.61 6.80 -1.96
CA ARG A 312 -22.06 5.46 -2.14
C ARG A 312 -20.76 5.59 -2.92
N VAL A 313 -19.69 5.04 -2.37
CA VAL A 313 -18.40 4.99 -3.07
C VAL A 313 -18.27 3.64 -3.77
N TYR A 314 -17.89 3.67 -5.04
CA TYR A 314 -17.32 2.51 -5.71
C TYR A 314 -15.82 2.77 -5.86
N SER A 315 -15.01 2.13 -5.00
CA SER A 315 -13.58 2.38 -4.94
C SER A 315 -12.82 1.65 -6.06
N GLY A 316 -11.66 2.18 -6.41
CA GLY A 316 -10.74 1.52 -7.34
C GLY A 316 -10.37 0.10 -6.89
N LEU A 317 -10.20 -0.09 -5.58
CA LEU A 317 -9.97 -1.40 -4.97
C LEU A 317 -11.16 -2.34 -5.14
N ALA A 318 -12.39 -1.90 -4.86
CA ALA A 318 -13.59 -2.70 -5.09
C ALA A 318 -13.68 -3.16 -6.55
N ARG A 319 -13.45 -2.25 -7.50
CA ARG A 319 -13.40 -2.57 -8.93
C ARG A 319 -12.37 -3.66 -9.27
N LEU A 320 -11.17 -3.59 -8.70
CA LEU A 320 -10.13 -4.59 -8.94
C LEU A 320 -10.51 -5.97 -8.36
N LEU A 321 -11.15 -5.99 -7.19
CA LEU A 321 -11.58 -7.21 -6.51
C LEU A 321 -12.75 -7.88 -7.25
N ASP A 322 -13.82 -7.12 -7.54
CA ASP A 322 -15.04 -7.62 -8.17
C ASP A 322 -14.76 -8.26 -9.55
N ASN A 323 -13.82 -7.69 -10.29
CA ASN A 323 -13.43 -8.18 -11.61
C ASN A 323 -12.25 -9.16 -11.59
N LYS A 324 -11.72 -9.50 -10.39
CA LYS A 324 -10.56 -10.38 -10.21
C LYS A 324 -9.34 -9.94 -11.02
N TYR A 325 -9.13 -8.62 -11.18
CA TYR A 325 -8.05 -8.10 -12.01
C TYR A 325 -6.67 -8.30 -11.39
N ILE A 326 -6.53 -8.24 -10.06
CA ILE A 326 -5.25 -8.52 -9.38
C ILE A 326 -4.87 -10.00 -9.51
N VAL A 327 -5.88 -10.86 -9.52
CA VAL A 327 -5.73 -12.27 -9.85
C VAL A 327 -5.23 -12.34 -11.31
N GLN A 328 -5.78 -11.63 -12.29
CA GLN A 328 -5.28 -11.77 -13.67
C GLN A 328 -3.91 -11.12 -13.93
N ASP A 329 -3.68 -9.90 -13.45
CA ASP A 329 -2.48 -9.08 -13.66
C ASP A 329 -1.99 -8.50 -12.32
N ALA A 330 -0.87 -9.02 -11.82
CA ALA A 330 -0.28 -8.60 -10.55
C ALA A 330 0.09 -7.11 -10.51
N ARG A 331 0.40 -6.51 -11.67
CA ARG A 331 0.73 -5.08 -11.80
C ARG A 331 -0.43 -4.16 -11.42
N CYS A 332 -1.65 -4.70 -11.30
CA CYS A 332 -2.78 -3.95 -10.74
C CYS A 332 -2.48 -3.44 -9.32
N LEU A 333 -1.71 -4.19 -8.51
CA LEU A 333 -1.32 -3.76 -7.17
C LEU A 333 -0.41 -2.53 -7.22
N ASP A 334 0.58 -2.53 -8.11
CA ASP A 334 1.47 -1.39 -8.30
C ASP A 334 0.72 -0.12 -8.71
N ARG A 335 -0.19 -0.26 -9.69
CA ARG A 335 -1.03 0.85 -10.16
C ARG A 335 -1.95 1.38 -9.07
N LEU A 336 -2.51 0.49 -8.26
CA LEU A 336 -3.33 0.87 -7.10
C LEU A 336 -2.49 1.65 -6.08
N GLY A 337 -1.30 1.14 -5.72
CA GLY A 337 -0.39 1.79 -4.80
C GLY A 337 0.09 3.16 -5.29
N CYS A 338 0.56 3.24 -6.55
CA CYS A 338 1.07 4.47 -7.15
C CYS A 338 -0.02 5.55 -7.32
N SER A 339 -1.28 5.16 -7.50
CA SER A 339 -2.42 6.10 -7.54
C SER A 339 -3.00 6.44 -6.16
N MET A 340 -2.33 6.03 -5.08
CA MET A 340 -2.79 6.21 -3.69
C MET A 340 -4.19 5.63 -3.43
N GLY A 341 -4.53 4.53 -4.12
CA GLY A 341 -5.86 3.91 -3.99
C GLY A 341 -6.99 4.66 -4.69
N MET A 342 -6.70 5.78 -5.37
CA MET A 342 -7.74 6.66 -5.93
C MET A 342 -8.13 6.32 -7.36
N SER A 343 -7.32 5.57 -8.11
CA SER A 343 -7.62 5.32 -9.53
C SER A 343 -8.94 4.54 -9.71
N GLY A 344 -9.90 5.18 -10.35
CA GLY A 344 -11.26 4.68 -10.56
C GLY A 344 -12.19 4.81 -9.37
N THR A 345 -11.75 5.40 -8.25
CA THR A 345 -12.60 5.67 -7.08
C THR A 345 -13.55 6.82 -7.38
N ARG A 346 -14.86 6.56 -7.29
CA ARG A 346 -15.90 7.54 -7.61
C ARG A 346 -17.15 7.36 -6.75
N LEU A 347 -17.99 8.38 -6.72
CA LEU A 347 -19.35 8.25 -6.22
C LEU A 347 -20.24 7.58 -7.28
N VAL A 348 -21.10 6.69 -6.83
CA VAL A 348 -22.17 6.08 -7.64
C VAL A 348 -23.53 6.55 -7.11
N ASP A 349 -24.53 6.50 -7.97
CA ASP A 349 -25.89 6.94 -7.67
C ASP A 349 -26.67 5.96 -6.78
#